data_AF-H2ZR69-F1
#
_entry.id   AF-H2ZR69-F1
#
_cell.length_a   1.000
_cell.length_b   1.000
_cell.length_c   1.000
_cell.angle_alpha   90.00
_cell.angle_beta   90.00
_cell.angle_gamma   90.00
#
_symmetry.space_group_name_H-M   'P 1'
#
loop_
_entity.id
_entity.type
_entity.pdbx_description
1 polymer ?
#
loop_
_entity_poly.entity_id
_entity_poly.type
_entity_poly.pdbx_seq_one_letter_code
_entity_poly.pdbx_strand_id
1 'polypeptide(L)'
;MDIQIVYDSECNCGVSVNRLQAGISNFSVRGLLRVEFHPLIEQMPLVGAVSLSFVNDPCIDFNLTELANLFDLPGFNHLLRGAISDGVCGMMVLPDKYVIKLHPDVDISRIRFPLPQGVIRIHVIEARKLEEKDKKILGFGGGS
;
A
#
# COMPACT_ATOMS: atom_id res chain seq x y z
N MET A 1 -10.84 10.79 12.48
CA MET A 1 -11.48 11.62 11.45
C MET A 1 -11.22 10.95 10.13
N ASP A 2 -12.25 10.77 9.31
CA ASP A 2 -12.11 10.13 8.00
C ASP A 2 -12.31 11.20 6.92
N ILE A 3 -11.37 11.27 5.98
CA ILE A 3 -11.25 12.34 4.97
C ILE A 3 -11.14 11.70 3.59
N GLN A 4 -12.04 12.04 2.68
CA GLN A 4 -11.90 11.63 1.29
C GLN A 4 -10.76 12.43 0.63
N ILE A 5 -9.72 11.74 0.17
CA ILE A 5 -8.60 12.34 -0.54
C ILE A 5 -8.65 11.96 -2.01
N VAL A 6 -8.37 12.96 -2.84
CA VAL A 6 -8.06 12.82 -4.26
C VAL A 6 -6.80 13.63 -4.50
N TYR A 7 -5.74 12.95 -4.90
CA TYR A 7 -4.44 13.55 -5.19
C TYR A 7 -4.03 13.11 -6.59
N ASP A 8 -3.70 14.07 -7.44
CA ASP A 8 -3.20 13.86 -8.81
C ASP A 8 -1.92 14.69 -8.97
N SER A 9 -0.85 14.06 -9.46
CA SER A 9 0.48 14.67 -9.55
C SER A 9 1.15 14.35 -10.88
N GLU A 10 1.80 15.35 -11.48
CA GLU A 10 2.69 15.18 -12.65
C GLU A 10 4.13 14.82 -12.21
N CYS A 11 4.28 14.10 -11.10
CA CYS A 11 5.60 13.70 -10.61
C CYS A 11 6.31 12.78 -11.62
N ASN A 12 7.64 12.80 -11.61
CA ASN A 12 8.47 11.80 -12.26
C ASN A 12 9.53 11.31 -11.27
N CYS A 13 9.48 10.02 -10.94
CA CYS A 13 10.37 9.39 -9.98
C CYS A 13 11.05 8.19 -10.63
N GLY A 14 12.37 8.24 -10.79
CA GLY A 14 13.18 7.15 -11.33
C GLY A 14 13.96 6.42 -10.25
N VAL A 15 14.17 5.12 -10.43
CA VAL A 15 15.10 4.29 -9.66
C VAL A 15 16.04 3.56 -10.62
N SER A 16 17.32 3.53 -10.26
CA SER A 16 18.33 2.81 -11.03
C SER A 16 19.05 1.83 -10.11
N VAL A 17 18.95 0.54 -10.43
CA VAL A 17 19.68 -0.54 -9.74
C VAL A 17 20.55 -1.26 -10.77
N ASN A 18 21.86 -1.14 -10.65
CA ASN A 18 22.83 -1.62 -11.63
C ASN A 18 22.51 -1.11 -13.06
N ARG A 19 22.14 -2.01 -13.97
CA ARG A 19 21.77 -1.71 -15.37
C ARG A 19 20.26 -1.62 -15.60
N LEU A 20 19.45 -1.79 -14.55
CA LEU A 20 18.00 -1.69 -14.62
C LEU A 20 17.58 -0.29 -14.21
N GLN A 21 16.87 0.38 -15.11
CA GLN A 21 16.20 1.64 -14.85
C GLN A 21 14.69 1.38 -14.88
N ALA A 22 13.98 2.02 -13.97
CA ALA A 22 12.54 2.01 -13.91
C ALA A 22 12.08 3.33 -13.33
N GLY A 23 10.97 3.85 -13.81
CA GLY A 23 10.38 5.07 -13.29
C GLY A 23 8.87 4.99 -13.18
N ILE A 24 8.35 5.93 -12.41
CA ILE A 24 6.93 6.17 -12.20
C ILE A 24 6.66 7.62 -12.56
N SER A 25 5.64 7.87 -13.36
CA SER A 25 5.12 9.21 -13.61
C SER A 25 3.60 9.30 -13.45
N ASN A 26 3.07 10.51 -13.35
CA ASN A 26 1.63 10.78 -13.27
C ASN A 26 0.94 10.01 -12.14
N PHE A 27 1.50 10.05 -10.93
CA PHE A 27 0.97 9.34 -9.79
C PHE A 27 -0.33 9.98 -9.30
N SER A 28 -1.33 9.15 -9.07
CA SER A 28 -2.61 9.54 -8.46
C SER A 28 -3.01 8.57 -7.35
N VAL A 29 -3.65 9.13 -6.32
CA VAL A 29 -4.18 8.39 -5.17
C VAL A 29 -5.57 8.91 -4.84
N ARG A 30 -6.51 7.98 -4.69
CA ARG A 30 -7.89 8.26 -4.28
C ARG A 30 -8.32 7.29 -3.20
N GLY A 31 -8.81 7.79 -2.07
CA GLY A 31 -9.25 6.93 -0.99
C GLY A 31 -9.71 7.68 0.25
N LEU A 32 -10.23 6.92 1.21
CA LEU A 32 -10.64 7.45 2.51
C LEU A 32 -9.47 7.37 3.49
N LEU A 33 -8.85 8.52 3.78
CA LEU A 33 -7.77 8.63 4.75
C LEU A 33 -8.34 8.81 6.16
N ARG A 34 -7.95 7.95 7.08
CA ARG A 34 -8.19 8.06 8.51
C ARG A 34 -7.04 8.80 9.19
N VAL A 35 -7.41 9.86 9.91
CA VAL A 35 -6.56 10.68 10.77
C VAL A 35 -6.97 10.46 12.22
N GLU A 36 -6.06 9.94 13.06
CA GLU A 36 -6.31 9.74 14.49
C GLU A 36 -5.42 10.67 15.32
N PHE A 37 -6.03 11.37 16.26
CA PHE A 37 -5.34 12.23 17.22
C PHE A 37 -5.20 11.48 18.53
N HIS A 38 -4.00 10.99 18.85
CA HIS A 38 -3.76 10.24 20.08
C HIS A 38 -2.27 10.19 20.47
N PRO A 39 -1.95 10.03 21.76
CA PRO A 39 -2.86 10.23 22.90
C PRO A 39 -3.24 11.71 23.02
N LEU A 40 -4.39 12.00 23.63
CA LEU A 40 -4.68 13.35 24.08
C LEU A 40 -3.82 13.63 25.32
N ILE A 41 -3.31 14.86 25.42
CA ILE A 41 -2.44 15.31 26.51
C ILE A 41 -2.99 16.61 27.10
N GLU A 42 -2.65 16.92 28.35
CA GLU A 42 -3.15 18.12 29.04
C GLU A 42 -2.36 19.39 28.68
N GLN A 43 -1.20 19.24 28.04
CA GLN A 43 -0.35 20.36 27.61
C GLN A 43 -0.58 20.68 26.13
N MET A 44 -0.53 21.96 25.75
CA MET A 44 -0.60 22.37 24.34
C MET A 44 0.49 21.64 23.52
N PRO A 45 0.17 21.00 22.37
CA PRO A 45 -1.00 21.17 21.51
C PRO A 45 -2.22 20.28 21.82
N LEU A 46 -2.35 19.74 23.03
CA LEU A 46 -3.42 18.85 23.51
C LEU A 46 -3.48 17.47 22.83
N VAL A 47 -2.64 17.27 21.80
CA VAL A 47 -2.49 16.03 21.07
C VAL A 47 -1.02 15.63 21.05
N GLY A 48 -0.75 14.39 21.43
CA GLY A 48 0.60 13.85 21.49
C GLY A 48 1.18 13.45 20.13
N ALA A 49 0.35 12.85 19.28
CA ALA A 49 0.72 12.46 17.93
C ALA A 49 -0.51 12.41 17.01
N VAL A 50 -0.24 12.45 15.71
CA VAL A 50 -1.21 12.21 14.64
C VAL A 50 -0.79 10.95 13.90
N SER A 51 -1.71 10.03 13.71
CA SER A 51 -1.50 8.86 12.86
C SER A 51 -2.40 8.92 11.63
N LEU A 52 -1.83 8.55 10.48
CA LEU A 52 -2.48 8.55 9.17
C LEU A 52 -2.47 7.13 8.61
N SER A 53 -3.61 6.69 8.10
CA SER A 53 -3.77 5.41 7.38
C SER A 53 -5.00 5.46 6.50
N PHE A 54 -5.03 4.73 5.39
CA PHE A 54 -6.25 4.54 4.62
C PHE A 54 -7.14 3.48 5.27
N VAL A 55 -8.45 3.71 5.23
CA VAL A 55 -9.45 2.79 5.82
C VAL A 55 -9.54 1.48 5.02
N ASN A 56 -9.39 1.58 3.70
CA ASN A 56 -9.33 0.47 2.75
C ASN A 56 -8.21 0.75 1.76
N ASP A 57 -7.82 -0.25 0.96
CA ASP A 57 -6.85 -0.07 -0.11
C ASP A 57 -7.22 1.14 -1.00
N PRO A 58 -6.37 2.17 -1.09
CA PRO A 58 -6.63 3.31 -1.94
C PRO A 58 -6.54 2.91 -3.41
N CYS A 59 -7.30 3.60 -4.26
CA CYS A 59 -7.14 3.52 -5.70
C CYS A 59 -5.88 4.29 -6.09
N ILE A 60 -4.87 3.57 -6.56
CA ILE A 60 -3.58 4.10 -7.01
C ILE A 60 -3.48 3.93 -8.53
N ASP A 61 -3.10 4.99 -9.24
CA ASP A 61 -2.81 4.91 -10.68
C ASP A 61 -1.55 5.69 -11.02
N PHE A 62 -0.79 5.21 -12.00
CA PHE A 62 0.49 5.77 -12.43
C PHE A 62 0.92 5.22 -13.78
N ASN A 63 1.86 5.92 -14.43
CA ASN A 63 2.54 5.46 -15.62
C ASN A 63 3.92 4.89 -15.26
N LEU A 64 4.29 3.81 -15.94
CA LEU A 64 5.66 3.29 -15.85
C LEU A 64 6.52 3.93 -16.95
N THR A 65 7.67 4.43 -16.57
CA THR A 65 8.67 5.05 -17.46
C THR A 65 9.99 4.29 -17.38
N GLU A 66 10.90 4.56 -18.35
CA GLU A 66 12.30 4.10 -18.32
C GLU A 66 12.51 2.57 -18.30
N LEU A 67 11.50 1.77 -18.65
CA LEU A 67 11.55 0.29 -18.64
C LEU A 67 12.29 -0.33 -19.84
N ALA A 68 13.21 0.37 -20.51
CA ALA A 68 13.79 -0.05 -21.79
C ALA A 68 14.38 -1.47 -21.77
N ASN A 69 14.99 -1.87 -20.65
CA ASN A 69 15.61 -3.20 -20.49
C ASN A 69 14.65 -4.28 -19.95
N LEU A 70 13.39 -3.92 -19.67
CA LEU A 70 12.40 -4.76 -18.99
C LEU A 70 11.18 -5.07 -19.86
N PHE A 71 10.99 -4.36 -20.99
CA PHE A 71 9.88 -4.57 -21.91
C PHE A 71 9.94 -5.88 -22.72
N ASP A 72 11.10 -6.54 -22.79
CA ASP A 72 11.25 -7.80 -23.53
C ASP A 72 10.60 -9.02 -22.85
N LEU A 73 10.11 -8.87 -21.61
CA LEU A 73 9.51 -9.95 -20.83
C LEU A 73 7.98 -9.85 -20.77
N PRO A 74 7.23 -10.80 -21.35
CA PRO A 74 5.76 -10.79 -21.33
C PRO A 74 5.23 -10.91 -19.89
N GLY A 75 4.21 -10.11 -19.55
CA GLY A 75 3.58 -10.12 -18.22
C GLY A 75 4.28 -9.28 -17.15
N PHE A 76 5.49 -8.77 -17.42
CA PHE A 76 6.28 -8.03 -16.43
C PHE A 76 5.65 -6.71 -15.99
N ASN A 77 4.97 -5.99 -16.91
CA ASN A 77 4.24 -4.75 -16.57
C ASN A 77 3.16 -4.97 -15.51
N HIS A 78 2.41 -6.07 -15.59
CA HIS A 78 1.38 -6.38 -14.59
C HIS A 78 2.01 -6.70 -13.23
N LEU A 79 3.11 -7.46 -13.22
CA LEU A 79 3.82 -7.81 -12.00
C LEU A 79 4.42 -6.57 -11.32
N LEU A 80 5.07 -5.68 -12.08
CA LEU A 80 5.60 -4.42 -11.54
C LEU A 80 4.50 -3.54 -10.98
N ARG A 81 3.40 -3.38 -11.72
CA ARG A 81 2.27 -2.58 -11.26
C ARG A 81 1.68 -3.13 -9.96
N GLY A 82 1.50 -4.44 -9.89
CA GLY A 82 1.08 -5.14 -8.67
C GLY A 82 2.04 -4.90 -7.52
N ALA A 83 3.33 -5.16 -7.70
CA ALA A 83 4.34 -4.99 -6.66
C ALA A 83 4.44 -3.54 -6.12
N ILE A 84 4.36 -2.55 -7.01
CA ILE A 84 4.35 -1.13 -6.61
C ILE A 84 3.07 -0.81 -5.84
N SER A 85 1.91 -1.23 -6.35
CA SER A 85 0.63 -1.02 -5.68
C SER A 85 0.61 -1.68 -4.30
N ASP A 86 1.04 -2.93 -4.19
CA ASP A 86 1.11 -3.70 -2.95
C ASP A 86 2.09 -3.05 -1.96
N GLY A 87 3.24 -2.58 -2.43
CA GLY A 87 4.22 -1.87 -1.60
C GLY A 87 3.68 -0.55 -1.06
N VAL A 88 2.99 0.23 -1.89
CA VAL A 88 2.39 1.51 -1.50
C VAL A 88 1.21 1.29 -0.55
N CYS A 89 0.31 0.33 -0.85
CA CYS A 89 -0.79 -0.05 0.03
C CYS A 89 -0.26 -0.53 1.38
N GLY A 90 0.72 -1.44 1.38
CA GLY A 90 1.30 -2.00 2.62
C GLY A 90 1.91 -0.97 3.56
N MET A 91 2.37 0.19 3.07
CA MET A 91 2.88 1.27 3.93
C MET A 91 1.79 2.20 4.46
N MET A 92 0.60 2.19 3.87
CA MET A 92 -0.41 3.23 4.10
C MET A 92 -1.77 2.69 4.58
N VAL A 93 -1.98 1.37 4.63
CA VAL A 93 -3.18 0.73 5.17
C VAL A 93 -2.90 0.03 6.49
N LEU A 94 -3.94 -0.24 7.27
CA LEU A 94 -3.79 -1.00 8.52
C LEU A 94 -3.16 -2.39 8.27
N PRO A 95 -2.27 -2.85 9.16
CA PRO A 95 -1.94 -2.29 10.47
C PRO A 95 -0.95 -1.11 10.44
N ASP A 96 -0.32 -0.84 9.30
CA ASP A 96 0.68 0.21 9.16
C ASP A 96 0.04 1.60 9.21
N LYS A 97 0.73 2.51 9.91
CA LYS A 97 0.30 3.89 10.12
C LYS A 97 1.49 4.82 9.98
N TYR A 98 1.32 5.91 9.25
CA TYR A 98 2.29 6.99 9.26
C TYR A 98 2.05 7.88 10.49
N VAL A 99 3.02 7.92 11.40
CA VAL A 99 2.88 8.57 12.72
C VAL A 99 3.75 9.81 12.81
N ILE A 100 3.12 10.96 13.03
CA ILE A 100 3.75 12.25 13.26
C ILE A 100 3.67 12.58 14.75
N LYS A 101 4.82 12.71 15.41
CA LYS A 101 4.90 13.10 16.82
C LYS A 101 4.71 14.61 16.95
N LEU A 102 3.75 15.03 17.78
CA LEU A 102 3.44 16.45 18.02
C LEU A 102 4.01 16.97 19.35
N HIS A 103 4.19 16.08 20.34
CA HIS A 103 4.73 16.44 21.65
C HIS A 103 5.96 15.60 22.01
N PRO A 104 7.09 16.18 22.49
CA PRO A 104 8.35 15.47 22.71
C PRO A 104 8.27 14.35 23.77
N ASP A 105 7.42 14.49 24.78
CA ASP A 105 7.34 13.51 25.88
C ASP A 105 6.42 12.31 25.58
N VAL A 106 5.84 12.27 24.39
CA VAL A 106 4.90 11.20 24.02
C VAL A 106 5.67 9.99 23.50
N ASP A 107 5.43 8.85 24.15
CA ASP A 107 5.95 7.57 23.71
C ASP A 107 5.18 7.06 22.48
N ILE A 108 5.82 7.19 21.32
CA ILE A 108 5.27 6.76 20.03
C ILE A 108 5.35 5.24 19.83
N SER A 109 6.10 4.50 20.67
CA SER A 109 6.25 3.06 20.51
C SER A 109 4.91 2.35 20.62
N ARG A 110 4.06 2.78 21.56
CA ARG A 110 2.68 2.27 21.76
C ARG A 110 1.73 2.58 20.60
N ILE A 111 2.06 3.60 19.81
CA ILE A 111 1.28 3.99 18.62
C ILE A 111 1.66 3.12 17.43
N ARG A 112 2.95 2.86 17.26
CA ARG A 112 3.48 1.99 16.19
C ARG A 112 3.24 0.50 16.49
N PHE A 113 3.24 0.13 17.76
CA PHE A 113 3.04 -1.23 18.25
C PHE A 113 1.90 -1.25 19.27
N PRO A 114 0.65 -1.04 18.83
CA PRO A 114 -0.50 -1.08 19.73
C PRO A 114 -0.70 -2.49 20.26
N LEU A 115 -1.15 -2.59 21.51
CA LEU A 115 -1.67 -3.85 22.02
C LEU A 115 -2.91 -4.25 21.22
N PRO A 116 -3.06 -5.52 20.82
CA PRO A 116 -4.28 -5.98 20.16
C PRO A 116 -5.50 -5.66 21.03
N GLN A 117 -6.49 -4.96 20.47
CA GLN A 117 -7.72 -4.63 21.20
C GLN A 117 -8.64 -5.85 21.38
N GLY A 118 -8.43 -6.90 20.59
CA GLY A 118 -9.16 -8.15 20.65
C GLY A 118 -8.54 -9.18 19.71
N VAL A 119 -9.01 -10.43 19.80
CA VAL A 119 -8.57 -11.53 18.94
C VAL A 119 -9.79 -12.10 18.24
N ILE A 120 -9.77 -12.10 16.91
CA ILE A 120 -10.79 -12.76 16.10
C ILE A 120 -10.33 -14.19 15.85
N ARG A 121 -11.10 -15.18 16.32
CA ARG A 121 -10.85 -16.60 16.06
C ARG A 121 -11.74 -17.07 14.92
N ILE A 122 -11.13 -17.40 13.78
CA ILE A 122 -11.83 -17.89 12.59
C ILE A 122 -11.72 -19.41 12.54
N HIS A 123 -12.86 -20.10 12.52
CA HIS A 123 -12.94 -21.55 12.30
C HIS A 123 -13.44 -21.81 10.87
N VAL A 124 -12.53 -22.21 9.99
CA VAL A 124 -12.90 -22.65 8.64
C VAL A 124 -13.38 -24.10 8.73
N ILE A 125 -14.68 -24.33 8.51
CA ILE A 125 -15.30 -25.66 8.67
C ILE A 125 -15.19 -26.46 7.38
N GLU A 126 -15.81 -25.98 6.30
CA GLU A 126 -15.76 -26.60 4.99
C GLU A 126 -16.04 -25.57 3.88
N ALA A 127 -15.55 -25.85 2.67
CA ALA A 127 -15.94 -25.17 1.45
C ALA A 127 -16.48 -26.22 0.46
N ARG A 128 -17.50 -25.87 -0.31
CA ARG A 128 -18.12 -26.77 -1.32
C ARG A 128 -18.17 -26.08 -2.67
N LYS A 129 -18.02 -26.85 -3.76
CA LYS A 129 -18.15 -26.38 -5.15
C LYS A 129 -17.24 -25.18 -5.47
N LEU A 130 -15.95 -25.28 -5.10
CA LEU A 130 -14.97 -24.27 -5.47
C LEU A 130 -14.78 -24.27 -6.99
N GLU A 131 -14.90 -23.09 -7.62
CA GLU A 131 -14.61 -22.92 -9.04
C GLU A 131 -13.10 -22.97 -9.28
N GLU A 132 -12.68 -23.76 -10.27
CA GLU A 132 -11.29 -23.79 -10.74
C GLU A 132 -11.02 -22.51 -11.55
N LYS A 133 -10.23 -21.58 -10.99
CA LYS A 133 -9.84 -20.32 -11.66
C LYS A 133 -8.39 -20.29 -12.14
N ASP A 134 -7.70 -21.42 -12.10
CA ASP A 134 -6.33 -21.50 -12.61
C ASP A 134 -6.32 -21.32 -14.13
N LYS A 135 -5.66 -20.25 -14.58
CA LYS A 135 -5.36 -20.07 -15.99
C LYS A 135 -4.35 -21.14 -16.37
N LYS A 136 -4.79 -22.18 -17.09
CA LYS A 136 -3.87 -23.10 -17.77
C LYS A 136 -2.95 -22.26 -18.64
N ILE A 137 -1.71 -22.08 -18.21
CA ILE A 137 -0.64 -21.50 -19.01
C ILE A 137 -0.51 -22.44 -20.21
N LEU A 138 -1.14 -22.04 -21.31
CA LEU A 138 -1.20 -22.78 -22.54
C LEU A 138 0.24 -22.98 -23.00
N GLY A 139 0.69 -24.23 -22.95
CA GLY A 139 2.03 -24.63 -23.35
C GLY A 139 2.35 -24.09 -24.74
N PHE A 140 3.46 -23.38 -24.84
CA PHE A 140 4.06 -23.02 -26.12
C PHE A 140 4.46 -24.29 -26.86
N GLY A 141 3.98 -24.42 -28.11
CA GLY A 141 4.78 -24.90 -29.24
C GLY A 141 4.74 -26.40 -29.52
N GLY A 142 4.12 -26.76 -30.64
CA GLY A 142 3.96 -28.13 -31.13
C GLY A 142 5.26 -28.86 -31.47
N GLY A 143 5.29 -30.15 -31.14
CA GLY A 143 6.11 -31.14 -31.83
C GLY A 143 5.26 -31.74 -32.96
N SER A 144 5.72 -31.52 -34.19
CA SER A 144 5.32 -32.30 -35.36
C SER A 144 5.96 -33.68 -35.31
#